data_AF-A0ABD5DY74-F1
#
_entry.id   AF-A0ABD5DY74-F1
#
_cell.length_a   1.000
_cell.length_b   1.000
_cell.length_c   1.000
_cell.angle_alpha   90.00
_cell.angle_beta   90.00
_cell.angle_gamma   90.00
#
_symmetry.space_group_name_H-M   'P 1'
#
loop_
_entity.id
_entity.type
_entity.pdbx_description
1 polymer ?
#
loop_
_entity_poly.entity_id
_entity_poly.type
_entity_poly.pdbx_seq_one_letter_code
_entity_poly.pdbx_strand_id
1 'polypeptide(L)' 'FTLERFPPNAEEEALQAWEAADEYLLQQVNDVDGLTLIFNDGFGALACALAERNPVSINDSFISELATRHNLRMNGID' A
#
# COMPACT_ATOMS: atom_id res chain seq x y z
N PHE A 1 -6.96 -7.93 3.77
CA PHE A 1 -6.73 -6.70 4.57
C PHE A 1 -7.72 -5.64 4.12
N THR A 2 -8.01 -4.65 4.97
CA THR A 2 -8.91 -3.52 4.67
C THR A 2 -8.06 -2.32 4.28
N LEU A 3 -8.38 -1.65 3.17
CA LEU A 3 -7.70 -0.43 2.74
C LEU A 3 -8.70 0.71 2.58
N GLU A 4 -8.31 1.90 3.01
CA GLU A 4 -9.07 3.14 2.82
C GLU A 4 -8.21 4.20 2.14
N ARG A 5 -8.84 5.07 1.36
CA ARG A 5 -8.16 6.24 0.78
C ARG A 5 -7.83 7.24 1.89
N PHE A 6 -6.86 8.09 1.60
CA PHE A 6 -6.47 9.18 2.50
C PHE A 6 -6.72 10.54 1.83
N PRO A 7 -7.30 11.52 2.56
CA PRO A 7 -7.82 11.41 3.91
C PRO A 7 -9.06 10.48 3.98
N PRO A 8 -9.29 9.83 5.13
CA PRO A 8 -10.46 8.99 5.33
C PRO A 8 -11.75 9.82 5.24
N ASN A 9 -12.84 9.21 4.76
CA ASN A 9 -14.12 9.88 4.46
C ASN A 9 -14.08 10.96 3.35
N ALA A 10 -13.21 10.83 2.35
CA ALA A 10 -13.33 11.65 1.15
C ALA A 10 -14.69 11.40 0.45
N GLU A 11 -15.36 12.45 -0.04
CA GLU A 11 -16.73 12.39 -0.61
C GLU A 11 -16.86 11.43 -1.81
N GLU A 12 -15.76 11.03 -2.42
CA GLU A 12 -15.71 10.09 -3.54
C GLU A 12 -15.67 8.63 -3.06
N GLU A 13 -16.78 8.13 -2.49
CA GLU A 13 -16.95 6.74 -2.06
C GLU A 13 -16.71 5.70 -3.18
N ALA A 14 -16.75 6.12 -4.45
CA ALA A 14 -16.52 5.24 -5.59
C ALA A 14 -15.05 4.85 -5.78
N LEU A 15 -14.10 5.63 -5.25
CA LEU A 15 -12.68 5.36 -5.45
C LEU A 15 -12.13 4.43 -4.38
N GLN A 16 -11.48 3.35 -4.83
CA GLN A 16 -10.76 2.43 -3.95
C GLN A 16 -9.35 2.97 -3.63
N ALA A 17 -8.77 2.42 -2.57
CA ALA A 17 -7.39 2.68 -2.14
C ALA A 17 -6.35 1.83 -2.90
N TRP A 18 -6.80 1.04 -3.86
CA TRP A 18 -6.00 0.16 -4.69
C TRP A 18 -6.65 0.09 -6.06
N GLU A 19 -5.90 -0.34 -7.07
CA GLU A 19 -6.39 -0.56 -8.42
C GLU A 19 -5.92 -1.91 -8.98
N ALA A 20 -6.46 -2.31 -10.14
CA ALA A 20 -6.14 -3.59 -10.77
C ALA A 20 -4.64 -3.77 -11.08
N ALA A 21 -3.88 -2.67 -11.22
CA ALA A 21 -2.45 -2.71 -11.39
C ALA A 21 -1.72 -3.24 -10.14
N ASP A 22 -2.17 -2.87 -8.94
CA ASP A 22 -1.61 -3.35 -7.67
C ASP A 22 -1.79 -4.87 -7.53
N GLU A 23 -3.02 -5.35 -7.78
CA GLU A 23 -3.33 -6.78 -7.77
C GLU A 23 -2.49 -7.55 -8.79
N TYR A 24 -2.38 -7.00 -10.00
CA TYR A 24 -1.59 -7.63 -11.05
C TYR A 24 -0.11 -7.71 -10.66
N LEU A 25 0.46 -6.65 -10.07
CA LEU A 25 1.83 -6.68 -9.56
C LEU A 25 2.02 -7.76 -8.50
N LEU A 26 1.11 -7.88 -7.52
CA LEU A 26 1.18 -8.90 -6.48
C LEU A 26 1.18 -10.32 -7.04
N GLN A 27 0.46 -10.58 -8.14
CA GLN A 27 0.48 -11.87 -8.83
C GLN A 27 1.81 -12.18 -9.52
N GLN A 28 2.60 -11.16 -9.86
CA GLN A 28 3.91 -11.31 -10.50
C GLN A 28 5.07 -11.30 -9.50
N VAL A 29 4.82 -10.98 -8.22
CA VAL A 29 5.85 -11.03 -7.19
C VAL A 29 6.27 -12.48 -6.98
N ASN A 30 7.51 -12.78 -7.35
CA ASN A 30 8.11 -14.09 -7.14
C ASN A 30 8.74 -14.16 -5.75
N ASP A 31 8.93 -15.38 -5.25
CA ASP A 31 9.59 -15.62 -3.98
C ASP A 31 11.12 -15.49 -4.15
N VAL A 32 11.58 -14.24 -4.10
CA VAL A 32 13.00 -13.89 -4.17
C VAL A 32 13.41 -13.28 -2.84
N ASP A 33 14.53 -13.78 -2.31
CA ASP A 33 15.14 -13.23 -1.11
C ASP A 33 15.79 -11.87 -1.40
N GLY A 34 15.58 -10.89 -0.52
CA GLY A 34 16.25 -9.60 -0.59
C GLY A 34 15.39 -8.43 -0.14
N LEU A 35 15.95 -7.23 -0.32
CA LEU A 35 15.26 -5.98 -0.01
C LEU A 35 14.14 -5.73 -1.03
N THR A 36 12.91 -5.59 -0.52
CA THR A 36 11.76 -5.21 -1.35
C THR A 36 11.64 -3.70 -1.39
N LEU A 37 11.69 -3.12 -2.59
CA LEU A 37 11.48 -1.69 -2.81
C LEU A 37 10.15 -1.50 -3.54
N ILE A 38 9.30 -0.62 -3.01
CA ILE A 38 8.01 -0.28 -3.59
C ILE A 38 8.03 1.19 -3.97
N PHE A 39 7.75 1.50 -5.23
CA PHE A 39 7.75 2.88 -5.73
C PHE A 39 6.33 3.37 -5.94
N ASN A 40 6.04 4.57 -5.44
CA ASN A 40 4.79 5.30 -5.68
C ASN A 40 3.51 4.53 -5.33
N ASP A 41 3.55 3.75 -4.25
CA ASP A 41 2.36 3.11 -3.68
C ASP A 41 1.47 4.18 -3.03
N GLY A 42 0.38 4.52 -3.71
CA GLY A 42 -0.43 5.70 -3.43
C GLY A 42 -1.08 5.69 -2.05
N PHE A 43 -1.60 4.52 -1.65
CA PHE A 43 -2.28 4.34 -0.35
C PHE A 43 -1.73 3.17 0.46
N GLY A 44 -0.62 2.57 0.06
CA GLY A 44 0.02 1.48 0.80
C GLY A 44 -0.55 0.10 0.50
N ALA A 45 -1.16 -0.10 -0.66
CA ALA A 45 -1.79 -1.37 -1.02
C ALA A 45 -0.75 -2.49 -1.13
N LEU A 46 0.34 -2.23 -1.86
CA LEU A 46 1.47 -3.14 -2.01
C LEU A 46 2.26 -3.26 -0.70
N ALA A 47 2.45 -2.16 0.02
CA ALA A 47 3.15 -2.15 1.30
C ALA A 47 2.44 -3.00 2.35
N CYS A 48 1.10 -2.93 2.43
CA CYS A 48 0.33 -3.80 3.32
C CYS A 48 0.38 -5.27 2.88
N ALA A 49 0.23 -5.54 1.59
CA ALA A 49 0.26 -6.90 1.06
C ALA A 49 1.61 -7.59 1.23
N LEU A 50 2.71 -6.83 1.14
CA LEU A 50 4.08 -7.33 1.23
C LEU A 50 4.73 -7.05 2.59
N ALA A 51 3.94 -6.70 3.62
CA ALA A 51 4.45 -6.30 4.93
C ALA A 51 5.42 -7.32 5.56
N GLU A 52 5.18 -8.62 5.37
CA GLU A 52 6.06 -9.69 5.87
C GLU A 52 7.49 -9.62 5.29
N ARG A 53 7.66 -8.98 4.12
CA ARG A 53 8.97 -8.74 3.49
C ARG A 53 9.67 -7.47 4.00
N ASN A 54 9.06 -6.75 4.95
CA ASN A 54 9.53 -5.47 5.48
C ASN A 54 9.98 -4.48 4.37
N PRO A 55 9.06 -4.11 3.45
CA PRO A 55 9.41 -3.35 2.26
C PRO A 55 9.78 -1.91 2.59
N VAL A 56 10.64 -1.31 1.76
CA VAL A 56 10.91 0.13 1.78
C VAL A 56 10.01 0.80 0.74
N SER A 57 9.08 1.60 1.21
CA SER A 57 8.23 2.44 0.35
C SER A 57 8.95 3.74 0.00
N ILE A 58 9.10 3.99 -1.29
CA ILE A 58 9.75 5.16 -1.87
C ILE A 58 8.68 5.94 -2.64
N ASN A 59 8.42 7.16 -2.22
CA ASN A 59 7.48 8.06 -2.88
C ASN A 59 7.91 9.52 -2.64
N ASP A 60 7.36 10.45 -3.43
CA ASP A 60 7.54 11.89 -3.29
C ASP A 60 6.31 12.59 -2.65
N SER A 61 5.41 11.79 -2.08
CA SER A 61 4.09 12.22 -1.60
C SER A 61 3.93 11.90 -0.11
N PHE A 62 3.99 12.94 0.73
CA PHE A 62 3.75 12.79 2.17
C PHE A 62 2.34 12.25 2.47
N ILE A 63 1.37 12.54 1.61
CA ILE A 63 0.01 11.98 1.72
C ILE A 63 0.03 10.45 1.54
N SER A 64 0.85 9.95 0.62
CA SER A 64 1.01 8.51 0.40
C SER A 64 1.69 7.82 1.58
N GLU A 65 2.66 8.48 2.23
CA GLU A 65 3.23 7.98 3.49
C GLU A 65 2.15 7.90 4.59
N LEU A 66 1.37 8.96 4.79
CA LEU A 66 0.30 8.97 5.79
C LEU A 66 -0.77 7.92 5.51
N ALA A 67 -1.17 7.76 4.25
CA ALA A 67 -2.11 6.74 3.80
C ALA A 67 -1.60 5.33 4.09
N THR A 68 -0.35 5.06 3.72
CA THR A 68 0.30 3.76 3.97
C THR A 68 0.31 3.44 5.46
N ARG A 69 0.75 4.39 6.30
CA ARG A 69 0.79 4.22 7.77
C ARG A 69 -0.61 4.04 8.37
N HIS A 70 -1.61 4.70 7.81
CA HIS A 70 -2.99 4.52 8.22
C HIS A 70 -3.47 3.09 7.92
N ASN A 71 -3.29 2.63 6.68
CA ASN A 71 -3.70 1.30 6.24
C ASN A 71 -2.92 0.17 6.93
N LEU A 72 -1.61 0.32 7.19
CA LEU A 72 -0.83 -0.63 7.97
C LEU A 72 -1.43 -0.82 9.38
N ARG A 73 -1.66 0.29 10.09
CA ARG A 73 -2.25 0.27 11.44
C ARG A 73 -3.66 -0.32 11.45
N MET A 74 -4.48 -0.01 10.45
CA MET A 74 -5.82 -0.60 10.33
C MET A 74 -5.79 -2.13 10.18
N ASN A 75 -4.70 -2.68 9.63
CA ASN A 75 -4.50 -4.11 9.47
C ASN A 75 -3.66 -4.74 10.59
N GLY A 76 -3.34 -3.99 11.65
CA GLY A 76 -2.53 -4.49 12.76
C GLY A 76 -1.09 -4.82 12.36
N ILE A 77 -0.57 -4.13 11.35
CA ILE A 77 0.80 -4.26 10.85
C ILE A 77 1.58 -3.06 11.39
N ASP A 78 2.64 -3.34 12.16
CA ASP A 78 3.55 -2.35 12.76
C ASP A 78 4.68 -1.92 11.80
#